data_AF-A0A5J4YVV2-F1
#
_entry.id   AF-A0A5J4YVV2-F1
#
_cell.length_a   1.000
_cell.length_b   1.000
_cell.length_c   1.000
_cell.angle_alpha   90.00
_cell.angle_beta   90.00
_cell.angle_gamma   90.00
#
_symmetry.space_group_name_H-M   'P 1'
#
loop_
_entity.id
_entity.type
_entity.pdbx_description
1 polymer ?
#
loop_
_entity_poly.entity_id
_entity_poly.type
_entity_poly.pdbx_seq_one_letter_code
_entity_poly.pdbx_strand_id
1 'polypeptide(L)'
;MVLGECAAETRTLDRMRERLAWLPSLRATHVVAVCVVGLLSVAVTVWRTFPFASTAAEYDMELLAYTAQSRSPGSNQSWYAPKPGSSLDDAFGANEPFDVMRNTRNGDGGAAISRLLAMISAWEAARGTKLQDEDLFCVHSLLFKERIPFALMQAFSDAERRRLCSVILERKRSLMWQNDAVSVLFAQPDFGLGNRLRALAALLAHASATGKLLVVLWTKNQHLNASFYDLFAAGHQALVIHDFDPGTYPWCTEDKDPNCVLLDELNFIFAENPDRIHPEKFDWQKEDKRAAKAGKLHFFVKTAYVLRSSHNHAVEELRVDAVGVFLRRLRPNQAVYRLVDAALKALPVPIKNTVGVHVRSLAPEAEFETSRGENMSSAELEALRMNQKALYGERGYEILGSWRSATGPQAFTRHLASLDASVHFFVASDSESAYEALSNAFPNRVHRASGGTTCGRPRDCACVQFAFTDIILLGHTAQLFGSGYSSFSEVAKRRGDIPMQLAGKHF
;
A
#
# COMPACT_ATOMS: atom_id res chain seq x y z
N MET A 1 -15.04 -24.00 47.76
CA MET A 1 -13.98 -24.41 46.80
C MET A 1 -13.09 -23.24 46.34
N VAL A 2 -13.10 -22.07 47.02
CA VAL A 2 -12.24 -20.91 46.66
C VAL A 2 -11.28 -20.50 47.79
N LEU A 3 -11.28 -21.22 48.93
CA LEU A 3 -10.31 -21.01 50.01
C LEU A 3 -9.22 -22.11 50.08
N GLY A 4 -9.27 -23.10 49.19
CA GLY A 4 -8.31 -24.20 49.13
C GLY A 4 -7.10 -23.97 48.22
N GLU A 5 -7.18 -23.01 47.30
CA GLU A 5 -6.11 -22.78 46.30
C GLU A 5 -5.06 -21.76 46.76
N CYS A 6 -5.40 -20.79 47.64
CA CYS A 6 -4.41 -19.89 48.25
C CYS A 6 -3.42 -20.60 49.20
N ALA A 7 -3.78 -21.76 49.76
CA ALA A 7 -2.91 -22.52 50.66
C ALA A 7 -1.88 -23.42 49.92
N ALA A 8 -2.03 -23.60 48.60
CA ALA A 8 -1.09 -24.34 47.77
C ALA A 8 0.05 -23.44 47.24
N GLU A 9 -0.23 -22.16 46.98
CA GLU A 9 0.76 -21.18 46.54
C GLU A 9 1.75 -20.80 47.65
N THR A 10 1.29 -20.68 48.89
CA THR A 10 2.17 -20.39 50.05
C THR A 10 3.15 -21.52 50.33
N ARG A 11 2.73 -22.80 50.23
CA ARG A 11 3.63 -23.96 50.40
C ARG A 11 4.68 -24.09 49.29
N THR A 12 4.43 -23.52 48.12
CA THR A 12 5.37 -23.54 46.99
C THR A 12 6.46 -22.49 47.17
N LEU A 13 6.11 -21.32 47.72
CA LEU A 13 7.06 -20.27 48.09
C LEU A 13 7.95 -20.65 49.28
N ASP A 14 7.40 -21.34 50.29
CA ASP A 14 8.19 -21.81 51.44
C ASP A 14 9.18 -22.92 51.05
N ARG A 15 8.80 -23.84 50.14
CA ARG A 15 9.73 -24.84 49.56
C ARG A 15 10.82 -24.22 48.67
N MET A 16 10.53 -23.08 48.02
CA MET A 16 11.55 -22.33 47.27
C MET A 16 12.52 -21.60 48.22
N ARG A 17 12.05 -21.10 49.36
CA ARG A 17 12.91 -20.50 50.41
C ARG A 17 13.84 -21.52 51.06
N GLU A 18 13.35 -22.72 51.38
CA GLU A 18 14.20 -23.80 51.92
C GLU A 18 15.25 -24.29 50.91
N ARG A 19 14.94 -24.29 49.62
CA ARG A 19 15.88 -24.69 48.54
C ARG A 19 16.94 -23.63 48.21
N LEU A 20 16.73 -22.37 48.60
CA LEU A 20 17.66 -21.26 48.34
C LEU A 20 18.53 -20.89 49.55
N ALA A 21 18.34 -21.56 50.70
CA ALA A 21 19.05 -21.29 51.95
C ALA A 21 20.54 -21.71 51.97
N TRP A 22 21.05 -22.37 50.93
CA TRP A 22 22.43 -22.88 50.84
C TRP A 22 23.36 -22.11 49.88
N LEU A 23 22.96 -20.91 49.42
CA LEU A 23 23.79 -20.07 48.55
C LEU A 23 24.34 -18.85 49.30
N PRO A 24 25.50 -18.94 49.96
CA PRO A 24 26.15 -17.77 50.53
C PRO A 24 26.85 -17.03 49.39
N SER A 25 26.27 -15.90 48.96
CA SER A 25 26.81 -14.84 48.05
C SER A 25 26.19 -14.73 46.66
N LEU A 26 24.97 -14.19 46.58
CA LEU A 26 24.44 -13.55 45.35
C LEU A 26 23.84 -12.18 45.70
N ARG A 27 24.37 -11.12 45.06
CA ARG A 27 23.90 -9.74 45.22
C ARG A 27 22.47 -9.60 44.66
N ALA A 28 21.65 -8.75 45.31
CA ALA A 28 20.22 -8.57 45.07
C ALA A 28 19.79 -8.33 43.60
N THR A 29 20.69 -7.91 42.72
CA THR A 29 20.43 -7.73 41.28
C THR A 29 20.21 -9.04 40.51
N HIS A 30 20.69 -10.18 41.01
CA HIS A 30 20.55 -11.47 40.31
C HIS A 30 19.23 -12.19 40.62
N VAL A 31 18.60 -11.90 41.77
CA VAL A 31 17.30 -12.49 42.15
C VAL A 31 16.18 -11.91 41.28
N VAL A 32 16.26 -10.64 40.89
CA VAL A 32 15.29 -10.00 39.99
C VAL A 32 15.34 -10.59 38.59
N ALA A 33 16.52 -10.90 38.06
CA ALA A 33 16.67 -11.50 36.73
C ALA A 33 16.09 -12.93 36.65
N VAL A 34 16.30 -13.75 37.68
CA VAL A 34 15.77 -15.12 37.72
C VAL A 34 14.25 -15.12 37.91
N CYS A 35 13.69 -14.19 38.70
CA CYS A 35 12.24 -14.03 38.84
C CYS A 35 11.57 -13.56 37.54
N VAL A 36 12.20 -12.66 36.77
CA VAL A 36 11.68 -12.18 35.47
C VAL A 36 11.69 -13.29 34.42
N VAL A 37 12.74 -14.11 34.36
CA VAL A 37 12.81 -15.26 33.42
C VAL A 37 11.84 -16.38 33.81
N GLY A 38 11.64 -16.60 35.12
CA GLY A 38 10.64 -17.55 35.63
C GLY A 38 9.20 -17.11 35.32
N LEU A 39 8.87 -15.83 35.52
CA LEU A 39 7.55 -15.28 35.19
C LEU A 39 7.27 -15.28 33.68
N LEU A 40 8.28 -15.03 32.85
CA LEU A 40 8.15 -15.13 31.39
C LEU A 40 7.90 -16.57 30.92
N SER A 41 8.50 -17.57 31.56
CA SER A 41 8.31 -18.98 31.19
C SER A 41 6.91 -19.50 31.58
N VAL A 42 6.37 -19.03 32.71
CA VAL A 42 4.98 -19.33 33.12
C VAL A 42 3.98 -18.62 32.21
N ALA A 43 4.23 -17.36 31.83
CA ALA A 43 3.38 -16.62 30.89
C ALA A 43 3.32 -17.29 29.50
N VAL A 44 4.45 -17.78 28.97
CA VAL A 44 4.51 -18.50 27.69
C VAL A 44 3.77 -19.85 27.75
N THR A 45 3.78 -20.51 28.91
CA THR A 45 3.10 -21.80 29.07
C THR A 45 1.58 -21.63 29.21
N VAL A 46 1.13 -20.61 29.95
CA VAL A 46 -0.31 -20.30 30.10
C VAL A 46 -0.93 -19.79 28.79
N TRP A 47 -0.15 -19.08 27.96
CA TRP A 47 -0.61 -18.57 26.66
C TRP A 47 -0.82 -19.65 25.59
N ARG A 48 -0.13 -20.79 25.70
CA ARG A 48 -0.27 -21.91 24.75
C ARG A 48 -1.50 -22.80 24.99
N THR A 49 -2.19 -22.65 26.11
CA THR A 49 -3.30 -23.54 26.51
C THR A 49 -4.70 -22.95 26.37
N PHE A 50 -4.87 -21.71 25.88
CA PHE A 50 -6.19 -21.11 25.67
C PHE A 50 -6.38 -20.62 24.21
N PRO A 51 -7.45 -21.01 23.50
CA PRO A 51 -7.67 -20.58 22.12
C PRO A 51 -8.52 -19.32 22.09
N PHE A 52 -7.91 -18.14 21.90
CA PHE A 52 -8.63 -16.96 21.39
C PHE A 52 -7.71 -16.05 20.53
N ALA A 53 -8.15 -15.89 19.28
CA ALA A 53 -7.91 -14.80 18.32
C ALA A 53 -6.52 -14.10 18.29
N SER A 54 -5.71 -14.51 17.31
CA SER A 54 -4.51 -13.84 16.83
C SER A 54 -4.78 -12.43 16.30
N THR A 55 -4.03 -11.42 16.75
CA THR A 55 -3.97 -10.10 16.09
C THR A 55 -2.53 -9.55 16.07
N ALA A 56 -2.13 -9.12 14.87
CA ALA A 56 -1.17 -8.08 14.50
C ALA A 56 0.29 -8.06 15.04
N ALA A 57 0.60 -8.63 16.21
CA ALA A 57 1.89 -8.40 16.87
C ALA A 57 3.06 -9.29 16.39
N GLU A 58 2.78 -10.45 15.77
CA GLU A 58 3.84 -11.42 15.43
C GLU A 58 4.65 -11.05 14.17
N TYR A 59 4.20 -10.09 13.36
CA TYR A 59 4.82 -9.77 12.07
C TYR A 59 5.67 -8.48 12.05
N ASP A 60 5.60 -7.63 13.08
CA ASP A 60 6.45 -6.42 13.19
C ASP A 60 7.89 -6.76 13.63
N MET A 61 8.11 -7.94 14.20
CA MET A 61 9.40 -8.35 14.76
C MET A 61 10.49 -8.59 13.69
N GLU A 62 10.14 -9.04 12.49
CA GLU A 62 11.12 -9.26 11.42
C GLU A 62 11.68 -7.96 10.82
N LEU A 63 10.90 -6.86 10.79
CA LEU A 63 11.35 -5.56 10.30
C LEU A 63 12.06 -4.73 11.41
N LEU A 64 11.65 -4.91 12.67
CA LEU A 64 12.30 -4.29 13.83
C LEU A 64 13.69 -4.90 14.10
N ALA A 65 13.90 -6.19 13.83
CA ALA A 65 15.21 -6.82 13.93
C ALA A 65 16.25 -6.22 12.97
N TYR A 66 15.81 -5.72 11.81
CA TYR A 66 16.68 -5.07 10.81
C TYR A 66 17.12 -3.65 11.21
N THR A 67 16.26 -2.88 11.89
CA THR A 67 16.59 -1.50 12.31
C THR A 67 17.51 -1.46 13.53
N ALA A 68 17.48 -2.47 14.40
CA ALA A 68 18.27 -2.51 15.63
C ALA A 68 19.77 -2.83 15.44
N GLN A 69 20.19 -3.41 14.31
CA GLN A 69 21.59 -3.85 14.11
C GLN A 69 22.54 -2.79 13.53
N SER A 70 22.06 -1.58 13.19
CA SER A 70 22.88 -0.59 12.47
C SER A 70 23.46 0.56 13.31
N ARG A 71 23.35 0.56 14.64
CA ARG A 71 23.87 1.68 15.45
C ARG A 71 24.54 1.26 16.76
N SER A 72 25.82 1.61 16.88
CA SER A 72 26.61 1.65 18.12
C SER A 72 27.40 2.99 18.17
N PRO A 73 27.85 3.48 19.34
CA PRO A 73 27.44 4.81 19.81
C PRO A 73 28.57 5.79 20.19
N GLY A 74 28.19 7.07 20.34
CA GLY A 74 28.91 8.13 21.07
C GLY A 74 28.05 9.41 21.03
N SER A 75 27.93 10.27 22.02
CA SER A 75 28.55 10.45 23.32
C SER A 75 27.74 11.52 24.10
N ASN A 76 27.78 11.41 25.43
CA ASN A 76 27.41 12.35 26.52
C ASN A 76 27.07 13.83 26.22
N GLN A 77 26.05 14.34 26.94
CA GLN A 77 26.08 15.49 27.90
C GLN A 77 24.64 15.94 28.23
N SER A 78 24.11 15.69 29.44
CA SER A 78 24.16 16.47 30.69
C SER A 78 23.13 17.62 30.83
N TRP A 79 22.02 17.30 31.51
CA TRP A 79 21.24 18.03 32.52
C TRP A 79 21.34 19.57 32.63
N TYR A 80 20.17 20.26 32.69
CA TYR A 80 19.77 21.17 33.78
C TYR A 80 18.28 21.59 33.66
N ALA A 81 17.58 21.67 34.79
CA ALA A 81 16.23 22.21 34.98
C ALA A 81 16.27 23.35 36.01
N PRO A 82 15.36 24.35 35.93
CA PRO A 82 14.49 24.70 37.08
C PRO A 82 13.08 25.20 36.65
N LYS A 83 11.97 24.72 37.23
CA LYS A 83 11.18 25.10 38.45
C LYS A 83 10.09 26.22 38.27
N PRO A 84 8.94 26.14 38.99
CA PRO A 84 7.64 26.72 38.60
C PRO A 84 7.02 27.74 39.59
N GLY A 85 5.98 28.46 39.15
CA GLY A 85 5.11 29.39 39.91
C GLY A 85 5.06 30.76 39.22
N SER A 86 3.94 31.45 39.00
CA SER A 86 2.72 31.63 39.82
C SER A 86 1.54 32.20 39.01
N SER A 87 0.33 31.88 39.48
CA SER A 87 -1.05 32.40 39.29
C SER A 87 -1.44 33.30 38.11
N LEU A 88 -2.49 32.85 37.42
CA LEU A 88 -3.50 33.66 36.75
C LEU A 88 -4.41 34.36 37.77
N ASP A 89 -4.61 35.67 37.63
CA ASP A 89 -5.92 36.31 37.71
C ASP A 89 -5.85 37.73 37.13
N ASP A 90 -7.00 38.19 36.62
CA ASP A 90 -7.36 39.53 36.11
C ASP A 90 -6.91 39.89 34.68
N ALA A 91 -7.74 40.40 33.76
CA ALA A 91 -9.17 40.67 33.73
C ALA A 91 -9.55 41.00 32.26
N PHE A 92 -10.82 40.78 31.90
CA PHE A 92 -11.42 41.01 30.59
C PHE A 92 -11.25 42.45 30.06
N GLY A 93 -11.04 42.58 28.74
CA GLY A 93 -11.12 43.84 28.01
C GLY A 93 -11.24 43.62 26.49
N ALA A 94 -12.29 44.18 25.90
CA ALA A 94 -12.83 43.88 24.58
C ALA A 94 -12.13 44.57 23.38
N ASN A 95 -12.43 44.02 22.19
CA ASN A 95 -12.47 44.60 20.83
C ASN A 95 -11.50 44.00 19.78
N GLU A 96 -12.08 43.68 18.62
CA GLU A 96 -11.51 43.05 17.43
C GLU A 96 -10.63 44.00 16.56
N PRO A 97 -10.30 43.69 15.28
CA PRO A 97 -9.27 42.74 14.81
C PRO A 97 -8.24 43.43 13.88
N PHE A 98 -7.19 42.68 13.50
CA PHE A 98 -6.12 43.04 12.55
C PHE A 98 -5.10 44.10 12.98
N ASP A 99 -3.97 43.65 13.57
CA ASP A 99 -2.63 44.03 13.08
C ASP A 99 -1.53 43.21 13.78
N VAL A 100 -1.01 42.12 13.19
CA VAL A 100 0.26 41.51 13.63
C VAL A 100 1.01 40.89 12.44
N MET A 101 1.67 41.73 11.64
CA MET A 101 2.95 41.36 11.02
C MET A 101 4.03 42.31 11.54
N ARG A 102 4.45 42.11 12.80
CA ARG A 102 5.76 42.55 13.32
C ARG A 102 5.95 42.02 14.75
N ASN A 103 6.95 41.14 14.89
CA ASN A 103 7.69 40.73 16.10
C ASN A 103 7.68 39.22 16.36
N THR A 104 8.41 38.48 15.54
CA THR A 104 8.93 37.15 15.90
C THR A 104 10.39 37.28 16.34
N ARG A 105 10.58 37.83 17.54
CA ARG A 105 11.75 37.55 18.38
C ARG A 105 11.24 37.34 19.79
N ASN A 106 11.10 36.05 20.16
CA ASN A 106 11.14 35.46 21.50
C ASN A 106 10.08 34.36 21.68
N GLY A 107 10.52 33.10 21.68
CA GLY A 107 10.17 32.17 22.76
C GLY A 107 8.86 31.38 22.80
N ASP A 108 7.91 31.47 21.85
CA ASP A 108 6.55 30.91 22.08
C ASP A 108 6.14 29.66 21.27
N GLY A 109 7.11 28.86 20.81
CA GLY A 109 6.84 27.60 20.09
C GLY A 109 6.14 26.53 20.95
N GLY A 110 6.33 26.56 22.27
CA GLY A 110 5.77 25.58 23.20
C GLY A 110 4.28 25.79 23.51
N ALA A 111 3.81 27.04 23.57
CA ALA A 111 2.40 27.34 23.85
C ALA A 111 1.49 27.00 22.66
N ALA A 112 1.96 27.26 21.43
CA ALA A 112 1.24 26.88 20.20
C ALA A 112 1.14 25.34 20.06
N ILE A 113 2.20 24.61 20.41
CA ILE A 113 2.20 23.14 20.40
C ILE A 113 1.29 22.59 21.51
N SER A 114 1.30 23.18 22.69
CA SER A 114 0.45 22.75 23.81
C SER A 114 -1.04 22.98 23.52
N ARG A 115 -1.39 24.11 22.87
CA ARG A 115 -2.76 24.37 22.40
C ARG A 115 -3.18 23.39 21.31
N LEU A 116 -2.29 23.09 20.36
CA LEU A 116 -2.56 22.10 19.32
C LEU A 116 -2.76 20.70 19.91
N LEU A 117 -1.92 20.29 20.87
CA LEU A 117 -2.04 19.00 21.56
C LEU A 117 -3.32 18.90 22.41
N ALA A 118 -3.71 19.97 23.09
CA ALA A 118 -4.98 20.04 23.81
C ALA A 118 -6.19 19.95 22.87
N MET A 119 -6.11 20.60 21.70
CA MET A 119 -7.14 20.49 20.66
C MET A 119 -7.19 19.08 20.07
N ILE A 120 -6.05 18.41 19.87
CA ILE A 120 -6.00 17.01 19.41
C ILE A 120 -6.58 16.06 20.45
N SER A 121 -6.35 16.29 21.75
CA SER A 121 -6.99 15.50 22.82
C SER A 121 -8.50 15.74 22.91
N ALA A 122 -8.95 16.98 22.71
CA ALA A 122 -10.39 17.30 22.57
C ALA A 122 -10.99 16.64 21.30
N TRP A 123 -10.20 16.56 20.23
CA TRP A 123 -10.55 15.92 18.97
C TRP A 123 -10.65 14.39 19.08
N GLU A 124 -9.75 13.77 19.83
CA GLU A 124 -9.80 12.33 20.15
C GLU A 124 -11.03 12.00 21.01
N ALA A 125 -11.43 12.90 21.92
CA ALA A 125 -12.70 12.79 22.65
C ALA A 125 -13.93 13.00 21.75
N ALA A 126 -13.77 13.74 20.65
CA ALA A 126 -14.81 14.04 19.65
C ALA A 126 -14.90 13.02 18.51
N ARG A 127 -14.23 11.84 18.59
CA ARG A 127 -14.30 10.77 17.56
C ARG A 127 -15.70 10.21 17.25
N GLY A 128 -16.76 10.73 17.88
CA GLY A 128 -18.17 10.49 17.56
C GLY A 128 -18.94 11.71 17.03
N THR A 129 -18.33 12.88 16.87
CA THR A 129 -19.02 14.14 16.51
C THR A 129 -18.35 14.84 15.33
N LYS A 130 -19.17 15.36 14.40
CA LYS A 130 -18.73 16.18 13.27
C LYS A 130 -17.89 17.35 13.76
N LEU A 131 -16.68 17.44 13.22
CA LEU A 131 -15.76 18.55 13.38
C LEU A 131 -16.39 19.90 12.97
N GLN A 132 -16.23 20.92 13.81
CA GLN A 132 -16.71 22.28 13.57
C GLN A 132 -15.66 23.09 12.74
N ASP A 133 -16.02 24.28 12.28
CA ASP A 133 -15.18 25.10 11.38
C ASP A 133 -13.88 25.60 12.04
N GLU A 134 -13.87 25.82 13.35
CA GLU A 134 -12.70 26.24 14.14
C GLU A 134 -11.54 25.22 14.09
N ASP A 135 -11.88 23.93 13.94
CA ASP A 135 -10.90 22.85 13.81
C ASP A 135 -10.20 22.85 12.44
N LEU A 136 -10.81 23.45 11.41
CA LEU A 136 -10.26 23.46 10.05
C LEU A 136 -9.04 24.39 9.94
N PHE A 137 -9.07 25.53 10.64
CA PHE A 137 -7.94 26.45 10.74
C PHE A 137 -6.70 25.75 11.32
N CYS A 138 -6.90 24.87 12.30
CA CYS A 138 -5.82 24.10 12.92
C CYS A 138 -5.27 23.01 12.00
N VAL A 139 -6.13 22.39 11.18
CA VAL A 139 -5.71 21.44 10.14
C VAL A 139 -4.85 22.14 9.10
N HIS A 140 -5.27 23.28 8.57
CA HIS A 140 -4.48 24.07 7.61
C HIS A 140 -3.17 24.53 8.23
N SER A 141 -3.20 25.03 9.46
CA SER A 141 -2.00 25.47 10.19
C SER A 141 -0.98 24.33 10.38
N LEU A 142 -1.44 23.12 10.70
CA LEU A 142 -0.54 21.97 10.82
C LEU A 142 0.02 21.54 9.46
N LEU A 143 -0.82 21.42 8.43
CA LEU A 143 -0.36 21.00 7.09
C LEU A 143 0.64 22.03 6.51
N PHE A 144 0.40 23.32 6.75
CA PHE A 144 1.32 24.39 6.44
C PHE A 144 2.63 24.31 7.23
N LYS A 145 2.57 24.00 8.54
CA LYS A 145 3.78 23.74 9.36
C LYS A 145 4.55 22.52 8.86
N GLU A 146 3.84 21.51 8.35
CA GLU A 146 4.44 20.39 7.64
C GLU A 146 4.93 20.74 6.24
N ARG A 147 4.76 21.98 5.77
CA ARG A 147 5.22 22.45 4.46
C ARG A 147 4.77 21.52 3.33
N ILE A 148 3.58 20.94 3.49
CA ILE A 148 2.91 20.20 2.43
C ILE A 148 2.35 21.23 1.45
N PRO A 149 2.58 21.08 0.14
CA PRO A 149 2.04 22.01 -0.85
C PRO A 149 0.53 22.21 -0.70
N PHE A 150 0.12 23.46 -0.58
CA PHE A 150 -1.28 23.87 -0.61
C PHE A 150 -1.94 23.49 -1.93
N ALA A 151 -1.21 23.50 -3.05
CA ALA A 151 -1.72 23.03 -4.34
C ALA A 151 -2.27 21.58 -4.28
N LEU A 152 -1.61 20.69 -3.52
CA LEU A 152 -2.11 19.34 -3.24
C LEU A 152 -3.34 19.37 -2.32
N MET A 153 -3.33 20.23 -1.30
CA MET A 153 -4.39 20.27 -0.29
C MET A 153 -5.70 20.85 -0.80
N GLN A 154 -5.66 21.68 -1.85
CA GLN A 154 -6.85 22.19 -2.52
C GLN A 154 -7.66 21.07 -3.19
N ALA A 155 -6.97 20.04 -3.69
CA ALA A 155 -7.61 18.89 -4.31
C ALA A 155 -8.26 17.92 -3.30
N PHE A 156 -8.10 18.15 -1.98
CA PHE A 156 -8.63 17.27 -0.94
C PHE A 156 -9.87 17.88 -0.29
N SER A 157 -10.87 17.04 0.00
CA SER A 157 -12.01 17.43 0.82
C SER A 157 -11.57 17.73 2.27
N ASP A 158 -12.42 18.43 3.03
CA ASP A 158 -12.14 18.72 4.44
C ASP A 158 -11.93 17.46 5.27
N ALA A 159 -12.73 16.41 5.01
CA ALA A 159 -12.59 15.13 5.67
C ALA A 159 -11.22 14.48 5.38
N GLU A 160 -10.73 14.56 4.15
CA GLU A 160 -9.43 14.02 3.75
C GLU A 160 -8.27 14.82 4.34
N ARG A 161 -8.36 16.16 4.34
CA ARG A 161 -7.39 17.04 5.02
C ARG A 161 -7.29 16.74 6.51
N ARG A 162 -8.43 16.60 7.19
CA ARG A 162 -8.52 16.21 8.60
C ARG A 162 -7.92 14.83 8.85
N ARG A 163 -8.18 13.87 7.97
CA ARG A 163 -7.62 12.52 8.09
C ARG A 163 -6.10 12.50 7.88
N LEU A 164 -5.58 13.23 6.88
CA LEU A 164 -4.13 13.38 6.67
C LEU A 164 -3.46 14.01 7.89
N CYS A 165 -4.01 15.10 8.41
CA CYS A 165 -3.56 15.75 9.63
C CYS A 165 -3.47 14.76 10.81
N SER A 166 -4.52 13.96 11.01
CA SER A 166 -4.57 12.94 12.07
C SER A 166 -3.46 11.89 11.95
N VAL A 167 -3.24 11.38 10.74
CA VAL A 167 -2.20 10.36 10.48
C VAL A 167 -0.80 10.94 10.66
N ILE A 168 -0.57 12.19 10.26
CA ILE A 168 0.70 12.90 10.50
C ILE A 168 0.96 13.02 12.00
N LEU A 169 -0.05 13.40 12.79
CA LEU A 169 0.08 13.55 14.24
C LEU A 169 0.35 12.21 14.94
N GLU A 170 -0.37 11.17 14.55
CA GLU A 170 -0.14 9.80 15.05
C GLU A 170 1.29 9.33 14.73
N ARG A 171 1.75 9.58 13.49
CA ARG A 171 3.11 9.26 13.07
C ARG A 171 4.14 10.02 13.92
N LYS A 172 3.96 11.32 14.14
CA LYS A 172 4.85 12.12 15.00
C LYS A 172 4.88 11.60 16.43
N ARG A 173 3.73 11.20 16.98
CA ARG A 173 3.64 10.59 18.31
C ARG A 173 4.42 9.28 18.39
N SER A 174 4.31 8.43 17.35
CA SER A 174 5.04 7.16 17.29
C SER A 174 6.56 7.32 17.20
N LEU A 175 7.04 8.44 16.64
CA LEU A 175 8.48 8.69 16.47
C LEU A 175 9.16 9.23 17.74
N MET A 176 8.41 9.52 18.82
CA MET A 176 8.90 9.96 20.14
C MET A 176 9.87 11.17 20.18
N TRP A 177 10.21 11.79 19.04
CA TRP A 177 11.15 12.90 18.91
C TRP A 177 10.49 14.15 18.35
N GLN A 178 10.82 15.30 18.94
CA GLN A 178 10.11 16.57 18.71
C GLN A 178 10.42 17.30 17.39
N ASN A 179 11.18 16.71 16.44
CA ASN A 179 11.64 17.49 15.27
C ASN A 179 11.74 16.76 13.93
N ASP A 180 11.32 15.50 13.83
CA ASP A 180 11.35 14.82 12.53
C ASP A 180 10.20 15.30 11.66
N ALA A 181 10.57 16.00 10.60
CA ALA A 181 9.65 16.47 9.59
C ALA A 181 9.03 15.27 8.87
N VAL A 182 7.71 15.12 8.93
CA VAL A 182 7.03 14.00 8.25
C VAL A 182 7.09 14.26 6.75
N SER A 183 7.79 13.37 6.03
CA SER A 183 7.79 13.36 4.56
C SER A 183 6.65 12.48 4.06
N VAL A 184 5.95 12.96 3.05
CA VAL A 184 4.76 12.30 2.50
C VAL A 184 5.03 11.86 1.07
N LEU A 185 4.64 10.64 0.73
CA LEU A 185 4.63 10.11 -0.62
C LEU A 185 3.17 9.99 -1.07
N PHE A 186 2.77 10.82 -2.02
CA PHE A 186 1.48 10.77 -2.71
C PHE A 186 1.60 9.84 -3.92
N ALA A 187 1.05 8.65 -3.82
CA ALA A 187 1.05 7.65 -4.87
C ALA A 187 -0.24 7.74 -5.69
N GLN A 188 -0.13 8.02 -6.99
CA GLN A 188 -1.23 7.95 -7.95
C GLN A 188 -0.99 6.82 -8.96
N PRO A 189 -1.35 5.57 -8.62
CA PRO A 189 -1.30 4.47 -9.58
C PRO A 189 -2.32 4.66 -10.69
N ASP A 190 -1.91 4.47 -11.95
CA ASP A 190 -2.77 4.68 -13.12
C ASP A 190 -2.93 3.42 -14.01
N PHE A 191 -3.77 3.52 -15.05
CA PHE A 191 -4.23 2.46 -15.95
C PHE A 191 -5.08 1.38 -15.25
N GLY A 192 -5.10 0.16 -15.81
CA GLY A 192 -5.91 -0.95 -15.32
C GLY A 192 -5.39 -1.55 -14.00
N LEU A 193 -6.20 -2.44 -13.41
CA LEU A 193 -5.97 -3.01 -12.08
C LEU A 193 -4.55 -3.56 -11.86
N GLY A 194 -4.02 -4.36 -12.78
CA GLY A 194 -2.67 -4.93 -12.67
C GLY A 194 -1.58 -3.85 -12.58
N ASN A 195 -1.69 -2.78 -13.38
CA ASN A 195 -0.76 -1.65 -13.32
C ASN A 195 -0.85 -0.91 -12.00
N ARG A 196 -2.07 -0.64 -11.52
CA ARG A 196 -2.28 0.02 -10.24
C ARG A 196 -1.73 -0.77 -9.07
N LEU A 197 -1.97 -2.08 -9.06
CA LEU A 197 -1.50 -2.98 -8.00
C LEU A 197 0.03 -3.05 -7.92
N ARG A 198 0.73 -3.24 -9.06
CA ARG A 198 2.20 -3.31 -9.06
C ARG A 198 2.84 -1.97 -8.69
N ALA A 199 2.28 -0.85 -9.17
CA ALA A 199 2.75 0.49 -8.84
C ALA A 199 2.53 0.80 -7.35
N LEU A 200 1.33 0.56 -6.84
CA LEU A 200 0.99 0.76 -5.43
C LEU A 200 1.90 -0.07 -4.52
N ALA A 201 2.09 -1.35 -4.81
CA ALA A 201 2.93 -2.22 -3.99
C ALA A 201 4.42 -1.79 -4.02
N ALA A 202 4.92 -1.32 -5.15
CA ALA A 202 6.27 -0.77 -5.24
C ALA A 202 6.45 0.54 -4.44
N LEU A 203 5.43 1.40 -4.43
CA LEU A 203 5.45 2.65 -3.66
C LEU A 203 5.24 2.42 -2.17
N LEU A 204 4.44 1.42 -1.79
CA LEU A 204 4.33 0.95 -0.41
C LEU A 204 5.69 0.43 0.10
N ALA A 205 6.38 -0.38 -0.69
CA ALA A 205 7.71 -0.89 -0.34
C ALA A 205 8.70 0.25 -0.12
N HIS A 206 8.75 1.21 -1.06
CA HIS A 206 9.62 2.37 -0.93
C HIS A 206 9.26 3.26 0.27
N ALA A 207 7.98 3.58 0.47
CA ALA A 207 7.53 4.40 1.60
C ALA A 207 7.84 3.73 2.95
N SER A 208 7.64 2.43 3.05
CA SER A 208 7.98 1.64 4.24
C SER A 208 9.48 1.66 4.52
N ALA A 209 10.31 1.50 3.49
CA ALA A 209 11.77 1.47 3.64
C ALA A 209 12.37 2.85 4.00
N THR A 210 11.75 3.92 3.51
CA THR A 210 12.21 5.31 3.74
C THR A 210 11.48 6.01 4.89
N GLY A 211 10.58 5.30 5.57
CA GLY A 211 9.79 5.83 6.69
C GLY A 211 8.78 6.92 6.31
N LYS A 212 8.52 7.13 5.02
CA LYS A 212 7.59 8.15 4.50
C LYS A 212 6.15 7.74 4.78
N LEU A 213 5.30 8.74 5.03
CA LEU A 213 3.86 8.54 5.10
C LEU A 213 3.30 8.34 3.68
N LEU A 214 2.64 7.23 3.40
CA LEU A 214 2.00 6.99 2.11
C LEU A 214 0.55 7.50 2.09
N VAL A 215 0.24 8.29 1.06
CA VAL A 215 -1.12 8.69 0.68
C VAL A 215 -1.40 8.11 -0.70
N VAL A 216 -2.48 7.35 -0.86
CA VAL A 216 -2.87 6.71 -2.11
C VAL A 216 -3.98 7.52 -2.76
N LEU A 217 -3.70 8.06 -3.94
CA LEU A 217 -4.63 8.78 -4.80
C LEU A 217 -5.24 7.76 -5.79
N TRP A 218 -6.37 7.16 -5.39
CA TRP A 218 -7.06 6.11 -6.13
C TRP A 218 -8.21 6.70 -6.97
N THR A 219 -7.86 7.41 -8.04
CA THR A 219 -8.85 8.04 -8.92
C THR A 219 -9.51 7.02 -9.84
N LYS A 220 -10.84 7.05 -9.92
CA LYS A 220 -11.59 6.27 -10.91
C LYS A 220 -11.37 6.86 -12.31
N ASN A 221 -11.21 6.00 -13.30
CA ASN A 221 -11.13 6.41 -14.71
C ASN A 221 -11.63 5.31 -15.64
N GLN A 222 -11.58 5.55 -16.95
CA GLN A 222 -12.02 4.60 -17.98
C GLN A 222 -11.31 3.22 -17.90
N HIS A 223 -10.10 3.16 -17.35
CA HIS A 223 -9.36 1.91 -17.19
C HIS A 223 -9.74 1.11 -15.94
N LEU A 224 -10.27 1.79 -14.92
CA LEU A 224 -10.67 1.24 -13.63
C LEU A 224 -11.76 2.13 -12.99
N ASN A 225 -13.03 1.72 -13.11
CA ASN A 225 -14.16 2.42 -12.51
C ASN A 225 -14.61 1.76 -11.19
N ALA A 226 -13.65 1.49 -10.30
CA ALA A 226 -13.87 0.92 -8.98
C ALA A 226 -13.13 1.74 -7.92
N SER A 227 -13.78 2.02 -6.79
CA SER A 227 -13.11 2.62 -5.64
C SER A 227 -12.12 1.63 -5.02
N PHE A 228 -11.24 2.11 -4.17
CA PHE A 228 -10.31 1.23 -3.47
C PHE A 228 -11.08 0.24 -2.57
N TYR A 229 -12.10 0.71 -1.87
CA TYR A 229 -12.90 -0.10 -0.95
C TYR A 229 -13.90 -1.03 -1.64
N ASP A 230 -14.15 -0.83 -2.93
CA ASP A 230 -14.86 -1.82 -3.77
C ASP A 230 -14.04 -3.10 -3.96
N LEU A 231 -12.72 -3.06 -3.73
CA LEU A 231 -11.80 -4.18 -3.94
C LEU A 231 -11.18 -4.66 -2.63
N PHE A 232 -10.79 -3.75 -1.74
CA PHE A 232 -10.00 -4.05 -0.56
C PHE A 232 -10.74 -3.79 0.75
N ALA A 233 -10.44 -4.59 1.76
CA ALA A 233 -11.00 -4.43 3.09
C ALA A 233 -10.55 -3.10 3.74
N ALA A 234 -11.38 -2.55 4.62
CA ALA A 234 -10.97 -1.42 5.46
C ALA A 234 -9.84 -1.86 6.41
N GLY A 235 -8.96 -0.93 6.79
CA GLY A 235 -7.85 -1.18 7.73
C GLY A 235 -6.46 -1.31 7.12
N HIS A 236 -6.29 -0.98 5.83
CA HIS A 236 -4.96 -0.77 5.26
C HIS A 236 -4.30 0.48 5.87
N GLN A 237 -2.98 0.42 6.12
CA GLN A 237 -2.19 1.51 6.72
C GLN A 237 -2.13 2.78 5.84
N ALA A 238 -2.58 2.72 4.59
CA ALA A 238 -2.56 3.84 3.67
C ALA A 238 -3.81 4.71 3.81
N LEU A 239 -3.62 6.03 3.85
CA LEU A 239 -4.68 6.99 3.61
C LEU A 239 -5.07 6.93 2.13
N VAL A 240 -6.34 6.64 1.82
CA VAL A 240 -6.82 6.58 0.44
C VAL A 240 -7.75 7.75 0.15
N ILE A 241 -7.43 8.49 -0.92
CA ILE A 241 -8.16 9.62 -1.47
C ILE A 241 -8.70 9.18 -2.83
N HIS A 242 -10.00 9.35 -3.05
CA HIS A 242 -10.68 8.84 -4.25
C HIS A 242 -10.89 9.90 -5.31
N ASP A 243 -11.09 11.13 -4.87
CA ASP A 243 -11.35 12.28 -5.71
C ASP A 243 -10.11 13.18 -5.61
N PHE A 244 -9.26 13.11 -6.62
CA PHE A 244 -8.06 13.94 -6.72
C PHE A 244 -7.97 14.48 -8.14
N ASP A 245 -8.19 15.79 -8.26
CA ASP A 245 -7.99 16.55 -9.48
C ASP A 245 -7.18 17.80 -9.12
N PRO A 246 -5.86 17.80 -9.36
CA PRO A 246 -5.03 18.96 -9.09
C PRO A 246 -5.07 19.98 -10.25
N GLY A 247 -5.85 19.74 -11.30
CA GLY A 247 -5.84 20.53 -12.53
C GLY A 247 -4.71 20.16 -13.49
N THR A 248 -4.43 21.05 -14.44
CA THR A 248 -3.48 20.80 -15.53
C THR A 248 -2.03 20.80 -15.04
N TYR A 249 -1.27 19.76 -15.40
CA TYR A 249 0.15 19.65 -15.12
C TYR A 249 1.00 20.69 -15.90
N PRO A 250 2.07 21.26 -15.29
CA PRO A 250 2.43 21.16 -13.88
C PRO A 250 1.50 22.02 -13.02
N TRP A 251 0.95 21.40 -11.98
CA TRP A 251 -0.04 22.04 -11.10
C TRP A 251 0.57 22.57 -9.80
N CYS A 252 1.79 22.14 -9.43
CA CYS A 252 2.57 22.73 -8.33
C CYS A 252 3.74 23.54 -8.92
N THR A 253 3.76 24.84 -8.67
CA THR A 253 4.87 25.71 -9.09
C THR A 253 5.19 26.71 -7.97
N GLU A 254 6.46 27.09 -7.84
CA GLU A 254 6.94 27.94 -6.72
C GLU A 254 6.28 29.33 -6.68
N ASP A 255 5.87 29.85 -7.84
CA ASP A 255 5.12 31.10 -7.98
C ASP A 255 3.70 31.02 -7.41
N LYS A 256 3.09 29.82 -7.46
CA LYS A 256 1.73 29.57 -6.95
C LYS A 256 1.75 29.13 -5.48
N ASP A 257 2.77 28.40 -5.09
CA ASP A 257 2.93 27.87 -3.75
C ASP A 257 4.42 27.64 -3.42
N PRO A 258 4.98 28.39 -2.45
CA PRO A 258 6.39 28.29 -2.10
C PRO A 258 6.77 26.92 -1.54
N ASN A 259 5.81 26.11 -1.07
CA ASN A 259 6.08 24.75 -0.60
C ASN A 259 6.29 23.76 -1.76
N CYS A 260 5.98 24.12 -3.01
CA CYS A 260 6.25 23.26 -4.18
C CYS A 260 7.75 22.97 -4.36
N VAL A 261 8.66 23.82 -3.86
CA VAL A 261 10.11 23.54 -3.85
C VAL A 261 10.46 22.28 -3.03
N LEU A 262 9.57 21.89 -2.10
CA LEU A 262 9.69 20.70 -1.27
C LEU A 262 8.88 19.52 -1.81
N LEU A 263 8.34 19.62 -3.02
CA LEU A 263 7.66 18.52 -3.71
C LEU A 263 8.47 18.09 -4.91
N ASP A 264 8.80 16.80 -4.94
CA ASP A 264 9.24 16.17 -6.17
C ASP A 264 8.06 15.55 -6.90
N GLU A 265 7.70 16.13 -8.03
CA GLU A 265 6.69 15.58 -8.91
C GLU A 265 7.32 14.57 -9.86
N LEU A 266 6.94 13.30 -9.74
CA LEU A 266 7.37 12.13 -10.50
C LEU A 266 6.21 11.56 -11.34
N ASN A 267 5.93 12.17 -12.51
CA ASN A 267 4.91 11.71 -13.45
C ASN A 267 5.52 10.87 -14.58
N PHE A 268 5.24 9.56 -14.59
CA PHE A 268 5.74 8.60 -15.59
C PHE A 268 4.66 8.18 -16.60
N ILE A 269 3.56 8.92 -16.70
CA ILE A 269 2.52 8.69 -17.71
C ILE A 269 2.94 9.41 -18.99
N PHE A 270 3.28 8.65 -20.03
CA PHE A 270 3.85 9.18 -21.27
C PHE A 270 2.96 10.25 -21.92
N ALA A 271 1.64 10.04 -21.93
CA ALA A 271 0.66 10.98 -22.47
C ALA A 271 0.73 12.38 -21.82
N GLU A 272 1.14 12.44 -20.56
CA GLU A 272 1.16 13.66 -19.75
C GLU A 272 2.57 14.25 -19.64
N ASN A 273 3.60 13.41 -19.78
CA ASN A 273 4.99 13.82 -19.65
C ASN A 273 5.91 12.96 -20.55
N PRO A 274 5.93 13.22 -21.87
CA PRO A 274 6.68 12.42 -22.84
C PRO A 274 8.20 12.57 -22.67
N ASP A 275 8.66 13.71 -22.13
CA ASP A 275 10.08 14.02 -21.92
C ASP A 275 10.65 13.37 -20.65
N ARG A 276 9.79 12.76 -19.81
CA ARG A 276 10.22 12.12 -18.57
C ARG A 276 11.16 10.94 -18.86
N ILE A 277 12.18 10.80 -18.01
CA ILE A 277 13.01 9.60 -17.96
C ILE A 277 12.09 8.37 -17.79
N HIS A 278 12.23 7.41 -18.71
CA HIS A 278 11.51 6.13 -18.67
C HIS A 278 11.65 5.48 -17.28
N PRO A 279 10.59 4.92 -16.68
CA PRO A 279 10.60 4.39 -15.31
C PRO A 279 11.70 3.34 -15.04
N GLU A 280 12.18 2.64 -16.08
CA GLU A 280 13.28 1.68 -15.98
C GLU A 280 14.65 2.32 -15.73
N LYS A 281 14.82 3.60 -16.12
CA LYS A 281 16.04 4.38 -15.92
C LYS A 281 15.95 5.27 -14.68
N PHE A 282 14.78 5.31 -14.03
CA PHE A 282 14.59 6.02 -12.79
C PHE A 282 15.28 5.29 -11.65
N ASP A 283 15.95 6.05 -10.78
CA ASP A 283 16.74 5.53 -9.68
C ASP A 283 16.41 6.29 -8.40
N TRP A 284 15.72 5.60 -7.49
CA TRP A 284 15.37 6.15 -6.18
C TRP A 284 16.59 6.58 -5.36
N GLN A 285 17.79 6.02 -5.57
CA GLN A 285 18.96 6.44 -4.80
C GLN A 285 19.31 7.91 -5.02
N LYS A 286 19.11 8.43 -6.24
CA LYS A 286 19.33 9.86 -6.52
C LYS A 286 18.33 10.72 -5.77
N GLU A 287 17.07 10.30 -5.75
CA GLU A 287 16.00 11.02 -5.07
C GLU A 287 16.12 10.95 -3.55
N ASP A 288 16.53 9.81 -3.00
CA ASP A 288 16.80 9.65 -1.58
C ASP A 288 17.97 10.53 -1.13
N LYS A 289 19.02 10.65 -1.94
CA LYS A 289 20.13 11.58 -1.70
C LYS A 289 19.67 13.04 -1.72
N ARG A 290 18.79 13.39 -2.67
CA ARG A 290 18.23 14.74 -2.75
C ARG A 290 17.34 15.04 -1.55
N ALA A 291 16.49 14.09 -1.15
CA ALA A 291 15.64 14.19 0.03
C ALA A 291 16.48 14.35 1.31
N ALA A 292 17.57 13.58 1.46
CA ALA A 292 18.49 13.70 2.58
C ALA A 292 19.17 15.07 2.62
N LYS A 293 19.58 15.62 1.46
CA LYS A 293 20.18 16.96 1.37
C LYS A 293 19.18 18.08 1.68
N ALA A 294 17.93 17.93 1.23
CA ALA A 294 16.86 18.92 1.46
C ALA A 294 16.38 18.93 2.92
N GLY A 295 16.63 17.87 3.70
CA GLY A 295 16.14 17.70 5.07
C GLY A 295 14.64 17.40 5.17
N LYS A 296 13.83 17.90 4.23
CA LYS A 296 12.42 17.53 4.03
C LYS A 296 12.11 17.52 2.54
N LEU A 297 11.54 16.43 2.05
CA LEU A 297 11.07 16.33 0.67
C LEU A 297 9.83 15.42 0.59
N HIS A 298 8.75 15.96 0.04
CA HIS A 298 7.55 15.23 -0.33
C HIS A 298 7.70 14.70 -1.75
N PHE A 299 6.99 13.62 -2.06
CA PHE A 299 6.98 13.04 -3.39
C PHE A 299 5.55 12.92 -3.89
N PHE A 300 5.28 13.39 -5.09
CA PHE A 300 4.07 13.04 -5.83
C PHE A 300 4.47 12.10 -6.96
N VAL A 301 3.89 10.90 -7.01
CA VAL A 301 4.32 9.86 -7.95
C VAL A 301 3.12 9.33 -8.71
N LYS A 302 3.02 9.69 -9.99
CA LYS A 302 2.01 9.15 -10.90
C LYS A 302 2.65 8.12 -11.83
N THR A 303 2.22 6.87 -11.75
CA THR A 303 2.86 5.79 -12.50
C THR A 303 1.95 4.58 -12.71
N ALA A 304 2.15 3.91 -13.85
CA ALA A 304 1.60 2.59 -14.11
C ALA A 304 2.58 1.46 -13.75
N TYR A 305 3.82 1.81 -13.43
CA TYR A 305 5.00 0.96 -13.50
C TYR A 305 5.64 0.72 -12.13
N VAL A 306 6.33 -0.41 -12.02
CA VAL A 306 7.24 -0.66 -10.88
C VAL A 306 8.47 0.24 -11.06
N LEU A 307 8.65 1.18 -10.13
CA LEU A 307 9.82 2.06 -10.13
C LEU A 307 11.00 1.33 -9.49
N ARG A 308 12.15 1.27 -10.18
CA ARG A 308 13.33 0.56 -9.67
C ARG A 308 13.93 1.31 -8.49
N SER A 309 13.91 0.68 -7.33
CA SER A 309 14.54 1.19 -6.11
C SER A 309 15.49 0.14 -5.57
N SER A 310 16.56 0.57 -4.90
CA SER A 310 17.36 -0.35 -4.07
C SER A 310 16.48 -1.03 -3.03
N HIS A 311 15.36 -0.47 -2.62
CA HIS A 311 14.41 -1.09 -1.68
C HIS A 311 13.41 -2.06 -2.35
N ASN A 312 13.30 -2.03 -3.69
CA ASN A 312 12.43 -2.87 -4.49
C ASN A 312 13.22 -4.04 -5.12
N HIS A 313 14.55 -3.91 -5.20
CA HIS A 313 15.48 -4.92 -5.72
C HIS A 313 16.49 -5.43 -4.67
N ALA A 314 16.80 -4.69 -3.60
CA ALA A 314 17.52 -5.25 -2.46
C ALA A 314 16.52 -6.03 -1.62
N VAL A 315 16.40 -7.30 -1.98
CA VAL A 315 17.30 -8.23 -1.31
C VAL A 315 17.80 -9.27 -2.31
N GLU A 316 18.78 -8.91 -3.14
CA GLU A 316 19.48 -9.91 -3.98
C GLU A 316 20.13 -11.02 -3.13
N GLU A 317 20.49 -10.72 -1.86
CA GLU A 317 21.01 -11.71 -0.90
C GLU A 317 19.92 -12.56 -0.20
N LEU A 318 18.65 -12.10 -0.10
CA LEU A 318 17.55 -12.82 0.59
C LEU A 318 16.40 -13.27 -0.34
N ARG A 319 16.43 -12.93 -1.64
CA ARG A 319 15.41 -13.29 -2.66
C ARG A 319 13.96 -12.90 -2.31
N VAL A 320 13.74 -11.84 -1.53
CA VAL A 320 12.38 -11.42 -1.14
C VAL A 320 11.81 -10.42 -2.14
N ASP A 321 10.71 -10.79 -2.82
CA ASP A 321 9.92 -9.88 -3.65
C ASP A 321 9.09 -8.94 -2.76
N ALA A 322 9.66 -7.79 -2.38
CA ALA A 322 8.99 -6.80 -1.53
C ALA A 322 7.63 -6.36 -2.12
N VAL A 323 7.55 -6.21 -3.45
CA VAL A 323 6.28 -5.91 -4.14
C VAL A 323 5.28 -7.03 -3.89
N GLY A 324 5.68 -8.30 -4.03
CA GLY A 324 4.87 -9.47 -3.70
C GLY A 324 4.38 -9.48 -2.25
N VAL A 325 5.23 -9.13 -1.28
CA VAL A 325 4.86 -9.01 0.14
C VAL A 325 3.73 -8.01 0.33
N PHE A 326 3.86 -6.80 -0.23
CA PHE A 326 2.80 -5.78 -0.12
C PHE A 326 1.54 -6.16 -0.89
N LEU A 327 1.66 -6.80 -2.05
CA LEU A 327 0.52 -7.33 -2.79
C LEU A 327 -0.27 -8.34 -1.95
N ARG A 328 0.39 -9.23 -1.19
CA ARG A 328 -0.28 -10.18 -0.29
C ARG A 328 -0.99 -9.50 0.90
N ARG A 329 -0.50 -8.34 1.33
CA ARG A 329 -1.12 -7.55 2.42
C ARG A 329 -2.41 -6.86 2.00
N LEU A 330 -2.63 -6.63 0.70
CA LEU A 330 -3.90 -6.13 0.18
C LEU A 330 -4.96 -7.23 0.30
N ARG A 331 -5.84 -7.07 1.29
CA ARG A 331 -6.88 -8.05 1.64
C ARG A 331 -8.12 -7.73 0.82
N PRO A 332 -8.71 -8.71 0.11
CA PRO A 332 -9.96 -8.49 -0.60
C PRO A 332 -11.07 -8.11 0.38
N ASN A 333 -11.99 -7.26 -0.05
CA ASN A 333 -13.22 -7.03 0.69
C ASN A 333 -14.16 -8.25 0.63
N GLN A 334 -15.30 -8.17 1.31
CA GLN A 334 -16.26 -9.27 1.38
C GLN A 334 -16.88 -9.62 0.02
N ALA A 335 -17.03 -8.66 -0.90
CA ALA A 335 -17.59 -8.92 -2.22
C ALA A 335 -16.64 -9.78 -3.05
N VAL A 336 -15.37 -9.40 -3.14
CA VAL A 336 -14.34 -10.16 -3.84
C VAL A 336 -14.11 -11.51 -3.17
N TYR A 337 -14.10 -11.56 -1.83
CA TYR A 337 -13.95 -12.82 -1.11
C TYR A 337 -15.04 -13.83 -1.47
N ARG A 338 -16.31 -13.40 -1.61
CA ARG A 338 -17.41 -14.27 -2.02
C ARG A 338 -17.23 -14.81 -3.44
N LEU A 339 -16.72 -14.00 -4.37
CA LEU A 339 -16.42 -14.44 -5.73
C LEU A 339 -15.31 -15.50 -5.75
N VAL A 340 -14.24 -15.27 -4.98
CA VAL A 340 -13.14 -16.25 -4.80
C VAL A 340 -13.68 -17.56 -4.22
N ASP A 341 -14.44 -17.50 -3.12
CA ASP A 341 -15.00 -18.69 -2.47
C ASP A 341 -15.95 -19.46 -3.40
N ALA A 342 -16.81 -18.77 -4.15
CA ALA A 342 -17.71 -19.39 -5.12
C ALA A 342 -16.94 -20.12 -6.23
N ALA A 343 -15.90 -19.47 -6.78
CA ALA A 343 -15.05 -20.07 -7.80
C ALA A 343 -14.30 -21.30 -7.29
N LEU A 344 -13.76 -21.25 -6.06
CA LEU A 344 -13.07 -22.38 -5.44
C LEU A 344 -13.99 -23.58 -5.23
N LYS A 345 -15.25 -23.34 -4.81
CA LYS A 345 -16.27 -24.40 -4.63
C LYS A 345 -16.72 -25.03 -5.94
N ALA A 346 -16.66 -24.30 -7.04
CA ALA A 346 -17.05 -24.80 -8.35
C ALA A 346 -15.96 -25.67 -9.02
N LEU A 347 -14.71 -25.63 -8.53
CA LEU A 347 -13.62 -26.42 -9.10
C LEU A 347 -13.77 -27.91 -8.74
N PRO A 348 -13.57 -28.83 -9.70
CA PRO A 348 -13.59 -30.27 -9.43
C PRO A 348 -12.35 -30.77 -8.67
N VAL A 349 -11.30 -29.95 -8.60
CA VAL A 349 -10.04 -30.25 -7.92
C VAL A 349 -9.58 -29.03 -7.12
N PRO A 350 -8.78 -29.21 -6.04
CA PRO A 350 -8.20 -28.08 -5.33
C PRO A 350 -7.43 -27.16 -6.27
N ILE A 351 -7.57 -25.83 -6.12
CA ILE A 351 -6.93 -24.86 -7.03
C ILE A 351 -5.40 -25.02 -7.10
N LYS A 352 -4.76 -25.41 -6.00
CA LYS A 352 -3.31 -25.71 -5.96
C LYS A 352 -2.88 -26.89 -6.85
N ASN A 353 -3.84 -27.69 -7.33
CA ASN A 353 -3.61 -28.82 -8.26
C ASN A 353 -3.98 -28.44 -9.70
N THR A 354 -4.34 -27.19 -9.97
CA THR A 354 -4.58 -26.69 -11.33
C THR A 354 -3.37 -25.90 -11.83
N VAL A 355 -3.30 -25.73 -13.15
CA VAL A 355 -2.41 -24.77 -13.81
C VAL A 355 -3.19 -23.50 -14.10
N GLY A 356 -2.68 -22.34 -13.68
CA GLY A 356 -3.22 -21.04 -14.02
C GLY A 356 -2.86 -20.65 -15.45
N VAL A 357 -3.83 -20.13 -16.20
CA VAL A 357 -3.64 -19.68 -17.58
C VAL A 357 -4.24 -18.29 -17.71
N HIS A 358 -3.42 -17.30 -18.04
CA HIS A 358 -3.88 -15.94 -18.26
C HIS A 358 -3.64 -15.53 -19.71
N VAL A 359 -4.72 -15.42 -20.49
CA VAL A 359 -4.70 -15.09 -21.92
C VAL A 359 -5.18 -13.65 -22.13
N ARG A 360 -4.26 -12.78 -22.53
CA ARG A 360 -4.50 -11.39 -22.92
C ARG A 360 -4.38 -11.30 -24.43
N SER A 361 -5.51 -11.22 -25.13
CA SER A 361 -5.52 -11.31 -26.61
C SER A 361 -6.24 -10.17 -27.31
N LEU A 362 -6.95 -9.29 -26.59
CA LEU A 362 -7.58 -8.12 -27.21
C LEU A 362 -6.53 -7.15 -27.75
N ALA A 363 -6.70 -6.71 -29.00
CA ALA A 363 -5.83 -5.75 -29.68
C ALA A 363 -5.78 -4.38 -28.97
N PRO A 364 -4.69 -3.60 -29.14
CA PRO A 364 -4.57 -2.17 -28.86
C PRO A 364 -5.83 -1.43 -28.45
N GLU A 365 -6.53 -1.19 -29.54
CA GLU A 365 -7.67 -0.36 -29.84
C GLU A 365 -8.91 -0.84 -29.08
N ALA A 366 -9.06 -2.15 -28.96
CA ALA A 366 -10.15 -2.77 -28.24
C ALA A 366 -10.11 -2.51 -26.73
N GLU A 367 -9.10 -1.79 -26.19
CA GLU A 367 -9.00 -1.42 -24.78
C GLU A 367 -9.98 -0.31 -24.34
N PHE A 368 -10.54 0.46 -25.27
CA PHE A 368 -11.46 1.56 -24.97
C PHE A 368 -12.87 1.39 -25.54
N GLU A 369 -13.10 0.40 -26.39
CA GLU A 369 -14.40 0.18 -27.03
C GLU A 369 -15.48 -0.36 -26.10
N THR A 370 -16.61 0.34 -26.04
CA THR A 370 -17.83 -0.01 -25.30
C THR A 370 -18.73 -1.01 -26.05
N SER A 371 -18.48 -1.24 -27.33
CA SER A 371 -19.31 -2.05 -28.22
C SER A 371 -18.43 -2.98 -29.05
N ARG A 372 -18.80 -4.27 -29.10
CA ARG A 372 -18.13 -5.35 -29.83
C ARG A 372 -17.61 -4.86 -31.18
N GLY A 373 -16.30 -4.95 -31.40
CA GLY A 373 -15.55 -4.46 -32.56
C GLY A 373 -15.86 -5.13 -33.90
N GLU A 374 -17.12 -5.45 -34.18
CA GLU A 374 -17.53 -6.12 -35.41
C GLU A 374 -17.96 -5.14 -36.52
N ASN A 375 -18.09 -3.83 -36.25
CA ASN A 375 -18.54 -2.83 -37.25
C ASN A 375 -17.88 -1.43 -37.10
N MET A 376 -16.57 -1.35 -36.88
CA MET A 376 -15.88 -0.05 -36.90
C MET A 376 -15.49 0.38 -38.30
N SER A 377 -15.68 1.66 -38.61
CA SER A 377 -15.11 2.29 -39.79
C SER A 377 -13.59 2.40 -39.68
N SER A 378 -12.90 2.48 -40.82
CA SER A 378 -11.45 2.69 -40.87
C SER A 378 -11.01 3.97 -40.14
N ALA A 379 -11.86 5.00 -40.11
CA ALA A 379 -11.58 6.27 -39.43
C ALA A 379 -11.62 6.12 -37.90
N GLU A 380 -12.59 5.37 -37.36
CA GLU A 380 -12.69 5.10 -35.92
C GLU A 380 -11.50 4.26 -35.43
N LEU A 381 -11.12 3.24 -36.20
CA LEU A 381 -9.95 2.42 -35.89
C LEU A 381 -8.67 3.25 -35.87
N GLU A 382 -8.50 4.18 -36.81
CA GLU A 382 -7.34 5.07 -36.84
C GLU A 382 -7.33 6.05 -35.66
N ALA A 383 -8.49 6.59 -35.27
CA ALA A 383 -8.60 7.44 -34.08
C ALA A 383 -8.22 6.68 -32.80
N LEU A 384 -8.64 5.41 -32.66
CA LEU A 384 -8.26 4.56 -31.54
C LEU A 384 -6.76 4.27 -31.51
N ARG A 385 -6.13 4.03 -32.67
CA ARG A 385 -4.67 3.86 -32.77
C ARG A 385 -3.93 5.12 -32.34
N MET A 386 -4.37 6.28 -32.80
CA MET A 386 -3.77 7.57 -32.42
C MET A 386 -3.90 7.80 -30.91
N ASN A 387 -5.05 7.46 -30.31
CA ASN A 387 -5.22 7.54 -28.86
C ASN A 387 -4.27 6.59 -28.10
N GLN A 388 -4.09 5.35 -28.58
CA GLN A 388 -3.15 4.40 -27.96
C GLN A 388 -1.70 4.87 -28.07
N LYS A 389 -1.31 5.42 -29.22
CA LYS A 389 0.03 5.99 -29.44
C LYS A 389 0.27 7.21 -28.58
N ALA A 390 -0.73 8.06 -28.38
CA ALA A 390 -0.63 9.17 -27.44
C ALA A 390 -0.42 8.67 -26.00
N LEU A 391 -1.06 7.57 -25.61
CA LEU A 391 -0.96 7.01 -24.26
C LEU A 391 0.37 6.34 -23.94
N TYR A 392 0.89 5.53 -24.87
CA TYR A 392 2.06 4.68 -24.65
C TYR A 392 3.31 5.12 -25.42
N GLY A 393 3.18 6.10 -26.31
CA GLY A 393 4.18 6.43 -27.33
C GLY A 393 4.18 5.43 -28.48
N GLU A 394 4.72 5.84 -29.63
CA GLU A 394 4.80 5.01 -30.85
C GLU A 394 5.45 3.64 -30.56
N ARG A 395 6.63 3.68 -29.94
CA ARG A 395 7.38 2.46 -29.57
C ARG A 395 6.62 1.60 -28.57
N GLY A 396 5.96 2.20 -27.58
CA GLY A 396 5.20 1.47 -26.57
C GLY A 396 4.00 0.76 -27.19
N TYR A 397 3.33 1.42 -28.12
CA TYR A 397 2.22 0.86 -28.90
C TYR A 397 2.67 -0.32 -29.77
N GLU A 398 3.78 -0.19 -30.50
CA GLU A 398 4.33 -1.28 -31.33
C GLU A 398 4.71 -2.51 -30.50
N ILE A 399 5.40 -2.32 -29.37
CA ILE A 399 5.75 -3.39 -28.43
C ILE A 399 4.48 -4.09 -27.94
N LEU A 400 3.47 -3.33 -27.52
CA LEU A 400 2.22 -3.86 -27.02
C LEU A 400 1.48 -4.69 -28.08
N GLY A 401 1.46 -4.24 -29.34
CA GLY A 401 0.89 -4.98 -30.46
C GLY A 401 1.64 -6.29 -30.75
N SER A 402 2.97 -6.26 -30.74
CA SER A 402 3.80 -7.46 -30.93
C SER A 402 3.51 -8.53 -29.88
N TRP A 403 3.44 -8.14 -28.60
CA TRP A 403 3.11 -9.08 -27.53
C TRP A 403 1.69 -9.63 -27.64
N ARG A 404 0.68 -8.79 -27.92
CA ARG A 404 -0.72 -9.26 -28.06
C ARG A 404 -0.89 -10.26 -29.20
N SER A 405 -0.14 -10.10 -30.29
CA SER A 405 -0.09 -11.08 -31.39
C SER A 405 0.58 -12.40 -30.99
N ALA A 406 1.60 -12.36 -30.12
CA ALA A 406 2.32 -13.55 -29.65
C ALA A 406 1.58 -14.30 -28.52
N THR A 407 0.64 -13.66 -27.82
CA THR A 407 -0.04 -14.20 -26.62
C THR A 407 -1.47 -14.69 -26.89
N GLY A 408 -1.79 -15.03 -28.14
CA GLY A 408 -3.13 -15.49 -28.53
C GLY A 408 -3.49 -16.91 -28.05
N PRO A 409 -4.79 -17.29 -28.07
CA PRO A 409 -5.28 -18.60 -27.61
C PRO A 409 -4.59 -19.80 -28.27
N GLN A 410 -4.15 -19.68 -29.52
CA GLN A 410 -3.47 -20.75 -30.24
C GLN A 410 -2.08 -21.06 -29.66
N ALA A 411 -1.35 -20.04 -29.18
CA ALA A 411 -0.05 -20.23 -28.53
C ALA A 411 -0.21 -21.05 -27.25
N PHE A 412 -1.18 -20.66 -26.41
CA PHE A 412 -1.55 -21.41 -25.21
C PHE A 412 -2.01 -22.82 -25.54
N THR A 413 -2.90 -22.99 -26.51
CA THR A 413 -3.42 -24.31 -26.89
C THR A 413 -2.29 -25.28 -27.26
N ARG A 414 -1.32 -24.85 -28.06
CA ARG A 414 -0.16 -25.68 -28.42
C ARG A 414 0.68 -26.05 -27.20
N HIS A 415 0.93 -25.11 -26.29
CA HIS A 415 1.72 -25.38 -25.09
C HIS A 415 0.99 -26.31 -24.12
N LEU A 416 -0.29 -26.05 -23.84
CA LEU A 416 -1.10 -26.84 -22.92
C LEU A 416 -1.30 -28.29 -23.40
N ALA A 417 -1.31 -28.53 -24.72
CA ALA A 417 -1.39 -29.86 -25.30
C ALA A 417 -0.18 -30.76 -25.00
N SER A 418 0.96 -30.17 -24.60
CA SER A 418 2.15 -30.92 -24.19
C SER A 418 2.10 -31.44 -22.74
N LEU A 419 1.10 -31.01 -21.97
CA LEU A 419 0.95 -31.37 -20.56
C LEU A 419 0.14 -32.66 -20.38
N ASP A 420 0.28 -33.27 -19.21
CA ASP A 420 -0.45 -34.49 -18.87
C ASP A 420 -1.98 -34.29 -19.01
N ALA A 421 -2.68 -35.33 -19.48
CA ALA A 421 -4.11 -35.30 -19.76
C ALA A 421 -4.99 -35.09 -18.51
N SER A 422 -4.45 -35.37 -17.31
CA SER A 422 -5.13 -35.16 -16.02
C SER A 422 -5.08 -33.72 -15.51
N VAL A 423 -4.25 -32.86 -16.10
CA VAL A 423 -4.09 -31.47 -15.63
C VAL A 423 -5.35 -30.66 -15.90
N HIS A 424 -5.87 -29.99 -14.88
CA HIS A 424 -6.94 -29.00 -15.02
C HIS A 424 -6.37 -27.59 -15.11
N PHE A 425 -7.07 -26.71 -15.84
CA PHE A 425 -6.67 -25.33 -16.11
C PHE A 425 -7.66 -24.36 -15.47
N PHE A 426 -7.17 -23.42 -14.66
CA PHE A 426 -7.93 -22.24 -14.28
C PHE A 426 -7.56 -21.10 -15.23
N VAL A 427 -8.50 -20.68 -16.07
CA VAL A 427 -8.29 -19.70 -17.12
C VAL A 427 -8.88 -18.36 -16.72
N ALA A 428 -8.10 -17.31 -16.92
CA ALA A 428 -8.56 -15.92 -16.94
C ALA A 428 -8.22 -15.30 -18.30
N SER A 429 -9.21 -14.67 -18.94
CA SER A 429 -9.01 -13.99 -20.23
C SER A 429 -9.91 -12.79 -20.39
N ASP A 430 -9.47 -11.83 -21.22
CA ASP A 430 -10.24 -10.67 -21.62
C ASP A 430 -11.13 -10.91 -22.86
N SER A 431 -11.16 -12.14 -23.39
CA SER A 431 -11.97 -12.49 -24.56
C SER A 431 -12.73 -13.81 -24.38
N GLU A 432 -14.03 -13.83 -24.72
CA GLU A 432 -14.82 -15.07 -24.73
C GLU A 432 -14.28 -16.08 -25.73
N SER A 433 -13.78 -15.60 -26.88
CA SER A 433 -13.17 -16.47 -27.90
C SER A 433 -11.97 -17.28 -27.37
N ALA A 434 -11.24 -16.75 -26.38
CA ALA A 434 -10.15 -17.47 -25.74
C ALA A 434 -10.66 -18.61 -24.85
N TYR A 435 -11.75 -18.37 -24.10
CA TYR A 435 -12.41 -19.41 -23.32
C TYR A 435 -12.98 -20.50 -24.20
N GLU A 436 -13.65 -20.14 -25.30
CA GLU A 436 -14.19 -21.09 -26.27
C GLU A 436 -13.09 -21.93 -26.91
N ALA A 437 -12.02 -21.29 -27.40
CA ALA A 437 -10.90 -21.99 -28.03
C ALA A 437 -10.26 -23.01 -27.07
N LEU A 438 -10.00 -22.61 -25.82
CA LEU A 438 -9.40 -23.49 -24.82
C LEU A 438 -10.36 -24.61 -24.37
N SER A 439 -11.65 -24.31 -24.20
CA SER A 439 -12.65 -25.32 -23.79
C SER A 439 -12.87 -26.36 -24.88
N ASN A 440 -12.85 -25.94 -26.15
CA ASN A 440 -12.92 -26.85 -27.30
C ASN A 440 -11.67 -27.74 -27.40
N ALA A 441 -10.49 -27.18 -27.13
CA ALA A 441 -9.23 -27.94 -27.16
C ALA A 441 -9.07 -28.89 -25.96
N PHE A 442 -9.62 -28.54 -24.79
CA PHE A 442 -9.49 -29.31 -23.55
C PHE A 442 -10.84 -29.50 -22.83
N PRO A 443 -11.75 -30.34 -23.38
CA PRO A 443 -13.07 -30.56 -22.81
C PRO A 443 -13.01 -30.99 -21.34
N ASN A 444 -13.88 -30.43 -20.50
CA ASN A 444 -13.99 -30.70 -19.05
C ASN A 444 -12.74 -30.37 -18.21
N ARG A 445 -11.72 -29.73 -18.79
CA ARG A 445 -10.46 -29.39 -18.10
C ARG A 445 -10.28 -27.90 -17.86
N VAL A 446 -11.06 -27.05 -18.53
CA VAL A 446 -10.99 -25.58 -18.44
C VAL A 446 -12.03 -25.05 -17.47
N HIS A 447 -11.58 -24.29 -16.48
CA HIS A 447 -12.39 -23.67 -15.44
C HIS A 447 -12.15 -22.17 -15.38
N ARG A 448 -13.16 -21.40 -14.99
CA ARG A 448 -13.09 -19.93 -14.81
C ARG A 448 -13.95 -19.51 -13.63
N ALA A 449 -13.74 -18.31 -13.09
CA ALA A 449 -14.61 -17.77 -12.04
C ALA A 449 -16.06 -17.63 -12.56
N SER A 450 -17.03 -18.17 -11.82
CA SER A 450 -18.44 -18.15 -12.20
C SER A 450 -18.98 -16.71 -12.23
N GLY A 451 -19.73 -16.36 -13.28
CA GLY A 451 -20.29 -15.01 -13.45
C GLY A 451 -19.43 -14.04 -14.28
N GLY A 452 -18.29 -14.50 -14.81
CA GLY A 452 -17.48 -13.75 -15.77
C GLY A 452 -18.20 -13.55 -17.11
N THR A 453 -19.13 -12.60 -17.17
CA THR A 453 -19.49 -11.96 -18.43
C THR A 453 -18.27 -11.21 -18.95
N THR A 454 -18.06 -11.24 -20.28
CA THR A 454 -17.08 -10.36 -20.93
C THR A 454 -17.29 -8.94 -20.43
N CYS A 455 -16.30 -8.42 -19.75
CA CYS A 455 -16.41 -7.10 -19.16
C CYS A 455 -16.66 -6.06 -20.22
N GLY A 456 -17.83 -5.41 -20.14
CA GLY A 456 -18.12 -4.23 -20.93
C GLY A 456 -17.12 -3.13 -20.64
N ARG A 457 -17.02 -2.17 -21.57
CA ARG A 457 -16.27 -0.94 -21.33
C ARG A 457 -17.25 0.22 -21.19
N PRO A 458 -16.99 1.19 -20.29
CA PRO A 458 -15.89 1.22 -19.31
C PRO A 458 -15.99 0.07 -18.29
N ARG A 459 -14.85 -0.37 -17.74
CA ARG A 459 -14.80 -1.48 -16.79
C ARG A 459 -15.49 -1.05 -15.49
N ASP A 460 -16.71 -1.51 -15.26
CA ASP A 460 -17.47 -1.20 -14.05
C ASP A 460 -16.89 -1.87 -12.80
N CYS A 461 -17.48 -1.56 -11.64
CA CYS A 461 -17.04 -2.10 -10.35
C CYS A 461 -17.06 -3.63 -10.31
N ALA A 462 -18.14 -4.27 -10.80
CA ALA A 462 -18.27 -5.72 -10.82
C ALA A 462 -17.16 -6.36 -11.67
N CYS A 463 -16.86 -5.78 -12.82
CA CYS A 463 -15.78 -6.19 -13.69
C CYS A 463 -14.41 -6.13 -13.03
N VAL A 464 -14.12 -5.06 -12.29
CA VAL A 464 -12.86 -4.95 -11.58
C VAL A 464 -12.80 -5.92 -10.39
N GLN A 465 -13.92 -6.24 -9.75
CA GLN A 465 -13.99 -7.29 -8.72
C GLN A 465 -13.73 -8.69 -9.29
N PHE A 466 -14.27 -9.01 -10.47
CA PHE A 466 -13.94 -10.26 -11.17
C PHE A 466 -12.47 -10.30 -11.59
N ALA A 467 -11.95 -9.21 -12.16
CA ALA A 467 -10.54 -9.10 -12.50
C ALA A 467 -9.63 -9.32 -11.28
N PHE A 468 -10.00 -8.78 -10.11
CA PHE A 468 -9.23 -9.01 -8.88
C PHE A 468 -9.38 -10.45 -8.36
N THR A 469 -10.57 -11.04 -8.50
CA THR A 469 -10.84 -12.45 -8.18
C THR A 469 -9.93 -13.38 -9.00
N ASP A 470 -9.83 -13.14 -10.31
CA ASP A 470 -8.96 -13.89 -11.21
C ASP A 470 -7.48 -13.75 -10.83
N ILE A 471 -7.01 -12.53 -10.50
CA ILE A 471 -5.63 -12.32 -9.99
C ILE A 471 -5.36 -13.18 -8.76
N ILE A 472 -6.31 -13.23 -7.81
CA ILE A 472 -6.18 -14.04 -6.60
C ILE A 472 -6.13 -15.53 -6.94
N LEU A 473 -7.09 -16.02 -7.73
CA LEU A 473 -7.22 -17.43 -8.07
C LEU A 473 -6.01 -17.93 -8.88
N LEU A 474 -5.56 -17.18 -9.88
CA LEU A 474 -4.35 -17.48 -10.63
C LEU A 474 -3.13 -17.60 -9.70
N GLY A 475 -2.99 -16.71 -8.73
CA GLY A 475 -1.93 -16.74 -7.72
C GLY A 475 -2.01 -17.93 -6.75
N HIS A 476 -3.10 -18.70 -6.75
CA HIS A 476 -3.26 -19.90 -5.92
C HIS A 476 -3.13 -21.21 -6.70
N THR A 477 -2.81 -21.15 -8.00
CA THR A 477 -2.54 -22.33 -8.84
C THR A 477 -1.14 -22.89 -8.62
N ALA A 478 -0.86 -24.10 -9.12
CA ALA A 478 0.46 -24.73 -8.98
C ALA A 478 1.56 -23.96 -9.71
N GLN A 479 1.23 -23.42 -10.88
CA GLN A 479 2.08 -22.60 -11.74
C GLN A 479 1.22 -21.77 -12.67
N LEU A 480 1.77 -20.68 -13.19
CA LEU A 480 1.09 -19.76 -14.08
C LEU A 480 1.68 -19.76 -15.48
N PHE A 481 0.86 -19.95 -16.50
CA PHE A 481 1.15 -19.58 -17.87
C PHE A 481 0.49 -18.24 -18.16
N GLY A 482 1.31 -17.19 -18.16
CA GLY A 482 0.86 -15.81 -18.33
C GLY A 482 1.09 -15.30 -19.73
N SER A 483 0.31 -14.30 -20.11
CA SER A 483 0.60 -13.50 -21.30
C SER A 483 1.78 -12.56 -21.02
N GLY A 484 2.76 -12.55 -21.94
CA GLY A 484 3.87 -11.60 -21.91
C GLY A 484 3.39 -10.14 -21.94
N TYR A 485 4.19 -9.25 -21.34
CA TYR A 485 3.90 -7.82 -21.23
C TYR A 485 2.55 -7.47 -20.56
N SER A 486 2.00 -8.39 -19.76
CA SER A 486 0.80 -8.16 -18.96
C SER A 486 1.11 -7.99 -17.49
N SER A 487 0.79 -6.82 -16.93
CA SER A 487 0.87 -6.57 -15.49
C SER A 487 -0.12 -7.42 -14.69
N PHE A 488 -1.16 -7.95 -15.33
CA PHE A 488 -2.11 -8.88 -14.70
C PHE A 488 -1.43 -10.21 -14.36
N SER A 489 -0.73 -10.81 -15.34
CA SER A 489 0.10 -12.02 -15.12
C SER A 489 1.17 -11.76 -14.05
N GLU A 490 1.84 -10.62 -14.14
CA GLU A 490 2.90 -10.23 -13.19
C GLU A 490 2.37 -10.17 -11.76
N VAL A 491 1.26 -9.47 -11.53
CA VAL A 491 0.67 -9.31 -10.19
C VAL A 491 0.19 -10.65 -9.64
N ALA A 492 -0.45 -11.50 -10.46
CA ALA A 492 -0.87 -12.83 -10.03
C ALA A 492 0.33 -13.67 -9.57
N LYS A 493 1.41 -13.70 -10.37
CA LYS A 493 2.68 -14.37 -10.00
C LYS A 493 3.24 -13.84 -8.69
N ARG A 494 3.37 -12.51 -8.55
CA ARG A 494 4.04 -11.90 -7.39
C ARG A 494 3.23 -12.07 -6.12
N ARG A 495 1.89 -11.98 -6.22
CA ARG A 495 0.99 -12.21 -5.11
C ARG A 495 1.03 -13.66 -4.64
N GLY A 496 0.91 -14.60 -5.59
CA GLY A 496 0.94 -16.04 -5.31
C GLY A 496 2.30 -16.59 -4.90
N ASP A 497 3.37 -15.90 -5.30
CA ASP A 497 4.74 -16.39 -5.24
C ASP A 497 4.90 -17.77 -5.90
N ILE A 498 4.31 -17.90 -7.09
CA ILE A 498 4.28 -19.15 -7.86
C ILE A 498 5.20 -19.09 -9.09
N PRO A 499 5.65 -20.25 -9.60
CA PRO A 499 6.36 -20.31 -10.88
C PRO A 499 5.52 -19.74 -12.02
N MET A 500 6.16 -19.05 -12.97
CA MET A 500 5.46 -18.50 -14.14
C MET A 500 6.27 -18.69 -15.43
N GLN A 501 5.61 -19.17 -16.49
CA GLN A 501 6.11 -19.06 -17.87
C GLN A 501 5.25 -18.07 -18.67
N LEU A 502 5.82 -17.51 -19.74
CA LEU A 502 5.21 -16.40 -20.48
C LEU A 502 5.10 -16.76 -21.95
N ALA A 503 3.89 -16.65 -22.51
CA ALA A 503 3.66 -16.77 -23.94
C ALA A 503 4.43 -15.67 -24.69
N GLY A 504 5.09 -16.03 -25.80
CA GLY A 504 5.94 -15.15 -26.60
C GLY A 504 7.37 -14.95 -26.05
N LYS A 505 7.68 -15.52 -24.87
CA LYS A 505 9.03 -15.49 -24.29
C LYS A 505 9.58 -16.89 -24.01
N HIS A 506 8.77 -17.73 -23.37
CA HIS A 506 9.16 -19.08 -22.95
C HIS A 506 8.51 -20.16 -23.82
N PHE A 507 7.32 -19.90 -24.37
CA PHE A 507 6.60 -20.78 -25.29
C PHE A 507 5.80 -20.00 -26.34
#